data_AF-A0AA39LSZ3-F1
#
_entry.id   AF-A0AA39LSZ3-F1
#
_cell.length_a   1.000
_cell.length_b   1.000
_cell.length_c   1.000
_cell.angle_alpha   90.00
_cell.angle_beta   90.00
_cell.angle_gamma   90.00
#
_symmetry.space_group_name_H-M   'P 1'
#
loop_
_entity.id
_entity.type
_entity.pdbx_description
1 polymer ?
#
loop_
_entity_poly.entity_id
_entity_poly.type
_entity_poly.pdbx_seq_one_letter_code
_entity_poly.pdbx_strand_id
1 'polypeptide(L)'
;MLPFVKVAYLDFVELFVDCVGPFLNIYFLILLRRTIFHMNLKILLGNFTLGLCLLTIFRIPLLLHTFYNFLADYSTLKDILSIAHNSCVILIMDGTILLAVERIIATVYAHKYEHSSYTHLTITSAVLLWVFNIGIAYMSQVRMNQSHVAGGQVVYSEGSMQIPFDLIILLTLNISSVAIFLVVFFIASYNKRQFRASTPDHQLTKRFQISENIRTARQLRKLMIANVIINSYIFITLYFLSLSRIRNFYTDLITSCYEFVVSLSCVLFPVILIWTHPRLKHTVWKHFARLGCRNVKIQATEQELTQTINNLPLIVRQDAAKQKELYFDELQKSWQ
;
A
#
# COMPACT_ATOMS: atom_id res chain seq x y z
N MET A 1 5.62 37.53 -11.35
CA MET A 1 5.47 36.15 -11.86
C MET A 1 5.57 36.21 -13.37
N LEU A 2 6.62 35.64 -13.96
CA LEU A 2 6.64 35.42 -15.42
C LEU A 2 5.57 34.36 -15.76
N PRO A 3 4.80 34.51 -16.84
CA PRO A 3 3.79 33.54 -17.25
C PRO A 3 4.50 32.29 -17.77
N PHE A 4 4.86 31.38 -16.87
CA PHE A 4 5.32 30.06 -17.25
C PHE A 4 4.11 29.22 -17.59
N VAL A 5 4.18 28.58 -18.76
CA VAL A 5 3.31 27.51 -19.19
C VAL A 5 3.59 26.31 -18.28
N LYS A 6 3.01 26.30 -17.07
CA LYS A 6 2.63 25.03 -16.46
C LYS A 6 1.81 24.29 -17.51
N VAL A 7 2.05 23.00 -17.69
CA VAL A 7 1.23 22.18 -18.59
C VAL A 7 -0.15 22.10 -17.95
N ALA A 8 -0.99 23.12 -18.15
CA ALA A 8 -2.26 23.29 -17.44
C ALA A 8 -3.15 22.04 -17.55
N TYR A 9 -3.05 21.36 -18.69
CA TYR A 9 -3.71 20.08 -18.93
C TYR A 9 -3.32 18.99 -17.92
N LEU A 10 -2.07 18.93 -17.47
CA LEU A 10 -1.61 17.93 -16.50
C LEU A 10 -2.25 18.16 -15.13
N ASP A 11 -2.30 19.41 -14.66
CA ASP A 11 -2.90 19.76 -13.36
C ASP A 11 -4.41 19.42 -13.34
N PHE A 12 -5.13 19.57 -14.48
CA PHE A 12 -6.53 19.14 -14.59
C PHE A 12 -6.70 17.62 -14.52
N VAL A 13 -5.82 16.88 -15.19
CA VAL A 13 -5.83 15.41 -15.14
C VAL A 13 -5.47 14.94 -13.73
N GLU A 14 -4.49 15.57 -13.09
CA GLU A 14 -4.11 15.32 -11.70
C GLU A 14 -5.29 15.54 -10.77
N LEU A 15 -5.98 16.67 -10.87
CA LEU A 15 -7.18 16.96 -10.08
C LEU A 15 -8.27 15.90 -10.27
N PHE A 16 -8.48 15.43 -11.51
CA PHE A 16 -9.42 14.34 -11.78
C PHE A 16 -9.00 13.04 -11.09
N VAL A 17 -7.72 12.67 -11.17
CA VAL A 17 -7.16 11.48 -10.50
C VAL A 17 -7.30 11.60 -8.98
N ASP A 18 -7.01 12.76 -8.40
CA ASP A 18 -7.17 13.04 -6.97
C ASP A 18 -8.63 13.02 -6.52
N CYS A 19 -9.58 13.37 -7.38
CA CYS A 19 -11.00 13.21 -7.09
C CYS A 19 -11.40 11.73 -7.07
N VAL A 20 -10.87 10.90 -7.98
CA VAL A 20 -11.19 9.47 -8.08
C VAL A 20 -10.50 8.64 -7.00
N GLY A 21 -9.28 9.03 -6.61
CA GLY A 21 -8.43 8.34 -5.65
C GLY A 21 -9.12 7.97 -4.33
N PRO A 22 -9.74 8.90 -3.59
CA PRO A 22 -10.43 8.63 -2.34
C PRO A 22 -11.51 7.56 -2.47
N PHE A 23 -12.34 7.61 -3.51
CA PHE A 23 -13.42 6.63 -3.70
C PHE A 23 -12.87 5.22 -3.89
N LEU A 24 -11.79 5.09 -4.67
CA LEU A 24 -11.17 3.80 -4.93
C LEU A 24 -10.43 3.26 -3.69
N ASN A 25 -9.78 4.12 -2.91
CA ASN A 25 -9.14 3.77 -1.64
C ASN A 25 -10.17 3.37 -0.58
N ILE A 26 -11.26 4.12 -0.42
CA ILE A 26 -12.38 3.78 0.48
C ILE A 26 -13.01 2.46 0.06
N TYR A 27 -13.23 2.24 -1.23
CA TYR A 27 -13.74 0.97 -1.73
C TYR A 27 -12.81 -0.20 -1.39
N PHE A 28 -11.49 -0.01 -1.52
CA PHE A 28 -10.51 -1.00 -1.08
C PHE A 28 -10.54 -1.25 0.43
N LEU A 29 -10.70 -0.22 1.27
CA LEU A 29 -10.89 -0.39 2.72
C LEU A 29 -12.13 -1.23 3.04
N ILE A 30 -13.24 -1.02 2.33
CA ILE A 30 -14.46 -1.84 2.47
C ILE A 30 -14.17 -3.30 2.12
N LEU A 31 -13.39 -3.55 1.05
CA LEU A 31 -12.98 -4.90 0.66
C LEU A 31 -12.07 -5.56 1.70
N LEU A 32 -11.17 -4.80 2.34
CA LEU A 32 -10.27 -5.29 3.40
C LEU A 32 -11.01 -5.82 4.64
N ARG A 33 -12.26 -5.38 4.87
CA ARG A 33 -13.10 -5.88 5.97
C ARG A 33 -13.35 -7.39 5.87
N ARG A 34 -13.31 -7.98 4.66
CA ARG A 34 -13.55 -9.42 4.48
C ARG A 34 -12.42 -10.26 5.12
N THR A 35 -12.75 -11.46 5.60
CA THR A 35 -11.88 -12.37 6.38
C THR A 35 -10.78 -13.07 5.57
N ILE A 36 -10.12 -12.34 4.67
CA ILE A 36 -9.14 -12.91 3.73
C ILE A 36 -7.70 -12.77 4.24
N PHE A 37 -7.43 -11.75 5.05
CA PHE A 37 -6.08 -11.45 5.54
C PHE A 37 -6.00 -11.54 7.07
N HIS A 38 -4.81 -11.84 7.55
CA HIS A 38 -4.48 -11.74 8.98
C HIS A 38 -4.68 -10.30 9.49
N MET A 39 -5.10 -10.16 10.74
CA MET A 39 -5.49 -8.86 11.32
C MET A 39 -4.37 -7.81 11.24
N ASN A 40 -3.13 -8.19 11.54
CA ASN A 40 -1.99 -7.26 11.49
C ASN A 40 -1.75 -6.73 10.07
N LEU A 41 -1.77 -7.61 9.06
CA LEU A 41 -1.64 -7.20 7.66
C LEU A 41 -2.80 -6.30 7.23
N LYS A 42 -4.03 -6.58 7.70
CA LYS A 42 -5.18 -5.70 7.42
C LYS A 42 -4.98 -4.30 7.97
N ILE A 43 -4.46 -4.18 9.18
CA ILE A 43 -4.19 -2.89 9.81
C ILE A 43 -3.12 -2.14 9.03
N LEU A 44 -2.03 -2.80 8.65
CA LEU A 44 -0.96 -2.16 7.86
C LEU A 44 -1.44 -1.74 6.47
N LEU A 45 -2.16 -2.60 5.75
CA LEU A 45 -2.75 -2.26 4.45
C LEU A 45 -3.80 -1.17 4.59
N GLY A 46 -4.61 -1.20 5.66
CA GLY A 46 -5.58 -0.16 5.97
C GLY A 46 -4.91 1.18 6.25
N ASN A 47 -3.84 1.19 7.03
CA ASN A 47 -3.02 2.38 7.30
C ASN A 47 -2.41 2.95 6.01
N PHE A 48 -1.84 2.07 5.18
CA PHE A 48 -1.27 2.45 3.88
C PHE A 48 -2.34 3.08 2.97
N THR A 49 -3.50 2.43 2.82
CA THR A 49 -4.62 2.94 2.01
C THR A 49 -5.23 4.24 2.58
N LEU A 50 -5.31 4.37 3.90
CA LEU A 50 -5.75 5.60 4.55
C LEU A 50 -4.76 6.74 4.25
N GLY A 51 -3.46 6.47 4.25
CA GLY A 51 -2.43 7.39 3.79
C GLY A 51 -2.64 7.86 2.34
N LEU A 52 -2.92 6.94 1.41
CA LEU A 52 -3.24 7.29 0.02
C LEU A 52 -4.51 8.16 -0.11
N CYS A 53 -5.53 7.85 0.69
CA CYS A 53 -6.76 8.65 0.74
C CYS A 53 -6.47 10.07 1.22
N LEU A 54 -5.78 10.21 2.37
CA LEU A 54 -5.41 11.51 2.92
C LEU A 54 -4.50 12.31 1.98
N LEU A 55 -3.58 11.64 1.26
CA LEU A 55 -2.71 12.28 0.29
C LEU A 55 -3.51 13.08 -0.75
N THR A 56 -4.50 12.43 -1.36
CA THR A 56 -5.36 13.05 -2.38
C THR A 56 -6.27 14.13 -1.78
N ILE A 57 -6.82 13.91 -0.58
CA ILE A 57 -7.65 14.90 0.13
C ILE A 57 -6.87 16.19 0.42
N PHE A 58 -5.62 16.09 0.91
CA PHE A 58 -4.80 17.26 1.18
C PHE A 58 -4.28 17.92 -0.11
N ARG A 59 -4.15 17.16 -1.20
CA ARG A 59 -3.69 17.67 -2.49
C ARG A 59 -4.74 18.54 -3.19
N ILE A 60 -6.02 18.20 -3.13
CA ILE A 60 -7.11 18.95 -3.79
C ILE A 60 -7.10 20.45 -3.41
N PRO A 61 -7.07 20.87 -2.12
CA PRO A 61 -6.98 22.28 -1.77
C PRO A 61 -5.69 22.97 -2.24
N LEU A 62 -4.57 22.26 -2.30
CA LEU A 62 -3.29 22.79 -2.79
C LEU A 62 -3.34 23.04 -4.31
N LEU A 63 -3.99 22.16 -5.07
CA LEU A 63 -4.27 22.36 -6.49
C LEU A 63 -5.24 23.53 -6.71
N LEU A 64 -6.32 23.62 -5.93
CA LEU A 64 -7.25 24.76 -6.01
C LEU A 64 -6.58 26.09 -5.68
N HIS A 65 -5.62 26.10 -4.75
CA HIS A 65 -4.79 27.29 -4.51
C HIS A 65 -3.93 27.63 -5.73
N THR A 66 -3.39 26.63 -6.43
CA THR A 66 -2.62 26.86 -7.66
C THR A 66 -3.48 27.47 -8.78
N PHE A 67 -4.73 27.03 -8.93
CA PHE A 67 -5.63 27.53 -9.98
C PHE A 67 -6.28 28.89 -9.65
N TYR A 68 -6.74 29.05 -8.41
CA TYR A 68 -7.65 30.15 -8.04
C TYR A 68 -7.13 31.01 -6.89
N ASN A 69 -5.89 30.79 -6.42
CA ASN A 69 -5.36 31.42 -5.21
C ASN A 69 -6.24 31.19 -3.97
N PHE A 70 -6.98 30.08 -3.91
CA PHE A 70 -7.96 29.75 -2.86
C PHE A 70 -7.44 29.93 -1.41
N LEU A 71 -6.16 29.61 -1.16
CA LEU A 71 -5.50 29.74 0.15
C LEU A 71 -4.64 31.01 0.32
N ALA A 72 -4.83 32.06 -0.49
CA ALA A 72 -3.97 33.26 -0.45
C ALA A 72 -3.96 33.94 0.93
N ASP A 73 -5.13 34.03 1.58
CA ASP A 73 -5.27 34.69 2.88
C ASP A 73 -4.88 33.79 4.07
N TYR A 74 -4.66 32.49 3.83
CA TYR A 74 -4.45 31.47 4.86
C TYR A 74 -3.08 30.80 4.73
N SER A 75 -2.00 31.57 4.86
CA SER A 75 -0.62 31.07 4.75
C SER A 75 -0.32 29.89 5.69
N THR A 76 -0.73 29.98 6.96
CA THR A 76 -0.53 28.91 7.95
C THR A 76 -1.26 27.61 7.56
N LEU A 77 -2.48 27.71 7.03
CA LEU A 77 -3.24 26.54 6.58
C LEU A 77 -2.58 25.89 5.37
N LYS A 78 -2.08 26.69 4.43
CA LYS A 78 -1.32 26.20 3.27
C LYS A 78 -0.06 25.42 3.71
N ASP A 79 0.67 25.92 4.69
CA ASP A 79 1.86 25.25 5.21
C ASP A 79 1.49 23.92 5.91
N ILE A 80 0.44 23.92 6.75
CA ILE A 80 -0.05 22.70 7.41
C ILE A 80 -0.48 21.66 6.38
N LEU A 81 -1.24 22.06 5.35
CA LEU A 81 -1.66 21.15 4.28
C LEU A 81 -0.48 20.61 3.48
N SER A 82 0.53 21.44 3.23
CA SER A 82 1.76 21.02 2.54
C SER A 82 2.55 20.01 3.37
N ILE A 83 2.70 20.23 4.68
CA ILE A 83 3.33 19.29 5.62
C ILE A 83 2.54 17.98 5.67
N ALA A 84 1.21 18.04 5.78
CA ALA A 84 0.36 16.86 5.83
C ALA A 84 0.43 16.04 4.53
N HIS A 85 0.40 16.71 3.38
CA HIS A 85 0.57 16.08 2.07
C HIS A 85 1.95 15.40 1.95
N ASN A 86 3.02 16.13 2.25
CA ASN A 86 4.39 15.60 2.20
C ASN A 86 4.60 14.43 3.17
N SER A 87 3.98 14.47 4.35
CA SER A 87 3.98 13.34 5.30
C SER A 87 3.31 12.09 4.69
N CYS A 88 2.26 12.26 3.90
CA CYS A 88 1.59 11.14 3.23
C CYS A 88 2.46 10.59 2.09
N VAL A 89 3.19 11.45 1.36
CA VAL A 89 4.16 11.01 0.33
C VAL A 89 5.26 10.17 0.97
N ILE A 90 5.85 10.63 2.08
CA ILE A 90 6.88 9.87 2.81
C ILE A 90 6.30 8.56 3.36
N LEU A 91 5.03 8.55 3.79
CA LEU A 91 4.36 7.32 4.21
C LEU A 91 4.22 6.28 3.09
N ILE A 92 4.03 6.69 1.84
CA ILE A 92 4.08 5.76 0.70
C ILE A 92 5.46 5.11 0.60
N MET A 93 6.51 5.90 0.81
CA MET A 93 7.89 5.43 0.78
C MET A 93 8.16 4.42 1.91
N ASP A 94 7.86 4.77 3.16
CA ASP A 94 8.28 3.96 4.31
C ASP A 94 7.25 2.94 4.78
N GLY A 95 5.98 3.09 4.39
CA GLY A 95 4.90 2.18 4.75
C GLY A 95 5.17 0.73 4.29
N THR A 96 5.98 0.56 3.24
CA THR A 96 6.38 -0.77 2.77
C THR A 96 7.36 -1.48 3.67
N ILE A 97 8.10 -0.75 4.51
CA ILE A 97 9.02 -1.31 5.50
C ILE A 97 8.22 -2.10 6.54
N LEU A 98 7.13 -1.52 7.07
CA LEU A 98 6.28 -2.22 8.04
C LEU A 98 5.61 -3.46 7.42
N LEU A 99 5.19 -3.38 6.16
CA LEU A 99 4.63 -4.52 5.43
C LEU A 99 5.69 -5.62 5.24
N ALA A 100 6.94 -5.26 4.91
CA ALA A 100 8.03 -6.21 4.80
C ALA A 100 8.33 -6.89 6.16
N VAL A 101 8.48 -6.11 7.23
CA VAL A 101 8.74 -6.61 8.59
C VAL A 101 7.65 -7.57 9.06
N GLU A 102 6.37 -7.22 8.86
CA GLU A 102 5.26 -8.10 9.22
C GLU A 102 5.31 -9.43 8.46
N ARG A 103 5.68 -9.41 7.17
CA ARG A 103 5.85 -10.63 6.37
C ARG A 103 7.04 -11.47 6.83
N ILE A 104 8.13 -10.84 7.27
CA ILE A 104 9.28 -11.55 7.86
C ILE A 104 8.84 -12.27 9.13
N ILE A 105 8.16 -11.56 10.04
CA ILE A 105 7.66 -12.13 11.31
C ILE A 105 6.70 -13.28 11.03
N ALA A 106 5.73 -13.09 10.12
CA ALA A 106 4.76 -14.12 9.76
C ALA A 106 5.40 -15.37 9.11
N THR A 107 6.54 -15.19 8.42
CA THR A 107 7.26 -16.30 7.76
C THR A 107 8.17 -17.05 8.74
N VAL A 108 8.95 -16.32 9.54
CA VAL A 108 9.92 -16.90 10.49
C VAL A 108 9.22 -17.52 11.70
N TYR A 109 8.20 -16.84 12.24
CA TYR A 109 7.49 -17.26 13.46
C TYR A 109 6.09 -17.80 13.18
N ALA A 110 5.89 -18.50 12.06
CA ALA A 110 4.57 -18.97 11.62
C ALA A 110 3.77 -19.69 12.72
N HIS A 111 4.44 -20.50 13.56
CA HIS A 111 3.78 -21.24 14.65
C HIS A 111 3.26 -20.33 15.78
N LYS A 112 4.06 -19.34 16.22
CA LYS A 112 3.68 -18.45 17.32
C LYS A 112 2.75 -17.33 16.84
N TYR A 113 2.83 -16.99 15.56
CA TYR A 113 2.09 -15.91 14.93
C TYR A 113 0.57 -16.16 14.91
N GLU A 114 0.14 -17.42 14.79
CA GLU A 114 -1.28 -17.79 14.81
C GLU A 114 -1.91 -17.62 16.20
N HIS A 115 -1.19 -18.04 17.24
CA HIS A 115 -1.74 -18.07 18.59
C HIS A 115 -1.75 -16.69 19.26
N SER A 116 -0.84 -15.79 18.85
CA SER A 116 -0.70 -14.48 19.45
C SER A 116 -0.85 -13.39 18.40
N SER A 117 -2.04 -12.78 18.33
CA SER A 117 -2.26 -11.57 17.56
C SER A 117 -1.62 -10.38 18.28
N TYR A 118 -0.37 -10.06 17.94
CA TYR A 118 0.33 -8.84 18.41
C TYR A 118 -0.19 -7.58 17.72
N THR A 119 -1.51 -7.40 17.72
CA THR A 119 -2.21 -6.32 17.02
C THR A 119 -1.84 -4.95 17.58
N HIS A 120 -1.68 -4.85 18.89
CA HIS A 120 -1.23 -3.61 19.55
C HIS A 120 0.16 -3.16 19.06
N LEU A 121 1.09 -4.10 18.83
CA LEU A 121 2.42 -3.78 18.31
C LEU A 121 2.31 -3.17 16.90
N THR A 122 1.44 -3.73 16.06
CA THR A 122 1.22 -3.23 14.69
C THR A 122 0.57 -1.86 14.66
N ILE A 123 -0.39 -1.59 15.56
CA ILE A 123 -1.01 -0.26 15.67
C ILE A 123 0.03 0.75 16.17
N THR A 124 0.79 0.39 17.20
CA THR A 124 1.84 1.25 17.77
C THR A 124 2.90 1.58 16.72
N SER A 125 3.36 0.59 15.94
CA SER A 125 4.34 0.83 14.88
C SER A 125 3.78 1.72 13.76
N ALA A 126 2.50 1.58 13.40
CA ALA A 126 1.85 2.47 12.43
C ALA A 126 1.77 3.92 12.95
N VAL A 127 1.42 4.12 14.22
CA VAL A 127 1.37 5.46 14.85
C VAL A 127 2.76 6.09 14.91
N LEU A 128 3.77 5.32 15.35
CA LEU A 128 5.15 5.79 15.39
C LEU A 128 5.67 6.18 14.01
N LEU A 129 5.30 5.41 12.97
CA LEU A 129 5.64 5.74 11.58
C LEU A 129 5.02 7.08 11.14
N TRP A 130 3.76 7.35 11.48
CA TRP A 130 3.14 8.65 11.19
C TRP A 130 3.84 9.81 11.90
N VAL A 131 4.14 9.66 13.19
CA VAL A 131 4.85 10.70 13.96
C VAL A 131 6.21 10.99 13.32
N PHE A 132 6.95 9.95 12.95
CA PHE A 132 8.24 10.08 12.28
C PHE A 132 8.11 10.80 10.93
N ASN A 133 7.14 10.40 10.09
CA ASN A 133 6.93 10.98 8.76
C ASN A 133 6.48 12.45 8.82
N ILE A 134 5.62 12.80 9.78
CA ILE A 134 5.23 14.19 10.04
C ILE A 134 6.44 15.00 10.48
N GLY A 135 7.29 14.44 11.35
CA GLY A 135 8.55 15.07 11.77
C GLY A 135 9.48 15.38 10.60
N ILE A 136 9.71 14.41 9.71
CA ILE A 136 10.55 14.61 8.50
C ILE A 136 9.91 15.64 7.57
N ALA A 137 8.60 15.57 7.32
CA ALA A 137 7.89 16.51 6.46
C ALA A 137 7.96 17.94 7.01
N TYR A 138 7.77 18.11 8.31
CA TYR A 138 7.90 19.41 8.99
C TYR A 138 9.31 19.97 8.86
N MET A 139 10.33 19.17 9.18
CA MET A 139 11.73 19.61 9.06
C MET A 139 12.10 19.97 7.62
N SER A 140 11.61 19.21 6.64
CA SER A 140 11.79 19.50 5.22
C SER A 140 11.13 20.82 4.82
N GLN A 141 9.89 21.07 5.28
CA GLN A 141 9.17 22.31 5.02
C GLN A 141 9.89 23.52 5.63
N VAL A 142 10.35 23.41 6.88
CA VAL A 142 11.09 24.49 7.54
C VAL A 142 12.38 24.83 6.78
N ARG A 143 13.13 23.82 6.34
CA ARG A 143 14.35 24.02 5.53
C ARG A 143 14.04 24.63 4.16
N MET A 144 12.93 24.24 3.52
CA MET A 144 12.49 24.83 2.26
C MET A 144 12.08 26.30 2.42
N ASN A 145 11.37 26.65 3.50
CA ASN A 145 10.94 28.02 3.77
C ASN A 145 12.11 28.98 4.08
N GLN A 146 13.28 28.46 4.46
CA GLN A 146 14.51 29.25 4.62
C GLN A 146 15.16 29.61 3.28
N SER A 147 14.78 28.94 2.18
CA SER A 147 15.25 29.32 0.85
C SER A 147 14.52 30.56 0.36
N HIS A 148 15.25 31.52 -0.20
CA HIS A 148 14.68 32.75 -0.75
C HIS A 148 15.13 32.92 -2.20
N VAL A 149 14.27 33.52 -3.02
CA VAL A 149 14.59 33.80 -4.43
C VAL A 149 15.19 35.21 -4.51
N ALA A 150 16.49 35.30 -4.76
CA ALA A 150 17.19 36.56 -4.99
C ALA A 150 17.67 36.61 -6.45
N GLY A 151 17.22 37.62 -7.22
CA GLY A 151 17.63 37.79 -8.62
C GLY A 151 17.22 36.63 -9.56
N GLY A 152 16.14 35.92 -9.26
CA GLY A 152 15.68 34.75 -10.04
C GLY A 152 16.45 33.45 -9.76
N GLN A 153 17.45 33.50 -8.87
CA GLN A 153 18.14 32.32 -8.36
C GLN A 153 17.56 31.93 -7.00
N VAL A 154 17.36 30.62 -6.78
CA VAL A 154 16.98 30.11 -5.46
C VAL A 154 18.25 30.05 -4.62
N VAL A 155 18.37 30.95 -3.65
CA VAL A 155 19.47 30.93 -2.69
C VAL A 155 19.09 29.95 -1.58
N TYR A 156 19.68 28.77 -1.69
CA TYR A 156 19.60 27.70 -0.71
C TYR A 156 20.44 28.05 0.52
N SER A 157 19.81 28.09 1.70
CA SER A 157 20.53 28.19 2.98
C SER A 157 21.42 26.95 3.18
N GLU A 158 22.50 27.05 3.97
CA GLU A 158 23.36 25.90 4.27
C GLU A 158 22.56 24.68 4.78
N GLY A 159 21.44 24.93 5.47
CA GLY A 159 20.52 23.89 5.94
C GLY A 159 19.78 23.11 4.85
N SER A 160 19.53 23.68 3.66
CA SER A 160 18.80 22.95 2.59
C SER A 160 19.66 21.91 1.88
N MET A 161 20.99 21.97 2.02
CA MET A 161 21.90 20.90 1.57
C MET A 161 21.69 19.58 2.33
N GLN A 162 20.92 19.58 3.43
CA GLN A 162 20.57 18.37 4.19
C GLN A 162 19.41 17.57 3.58
N ILE A 163 18.56 18.19 2.76
CA ILE A 163 17.40 17.53 2.15
C ILE A 163 17.79 16.31 1.29
N PRO A 164 18.83 16.40 0.40
CA PRO A 164 19.29 15.24 -0.35
C PRO A 164 19.75 14.08 0.53
N PHE A 165 20.40 14.36 1.66
CA PHE A 165 20.85 13.31 2.57
C PHE A 165 19.68 12.55 3.19
N ASP A 166 18.64 13.26 3.65
CA ASP A 166 17.43 12.63 4.18
C ASP A 166 16.76 11.75 3.12
N LEU A 167 16.67 12.24 1.87
CA LEU A 167 16.13 11.48 0.75
C LEU A 167 16.98 10.22 0.43
N ILE A 168 18.31 10.30 0.52
CA ILE A 168 19.21 9.16 0.32
C ILE A 168 19.00 8.10 1.40
N ILE A 169 18.85 8.53 2.66
CA ILE A 169 18.56 7.63 3.78
C ILE A 169 17.23 6.92 3.54
N LEU A 170 16.17 7.67 3.20
CA LEU A 170 14.84 7.12 2.92
C LEU A 170 14.86 6.12 1.75
N LEU A 171 15.53 6.46 0.65
CA LEU A 171 15.68 5.54 -0.50
C LEU A 171 16.43 4.27 -0.10
N THR A 172 17.52 4.40 0.67
CA THR A 172 18.33 3.25 1.12
C THR A 172 17.51 2.32 2.01
N LEU A 173 16.71 2.88 2.93
CA LEU A 173 15.78 2.12 3.76
C LEU A 173 14.69 1.44 2.92
N ASN A 174 14.14 2.12 1.91
CA ASN A 174 13.15 1.52 1.02
C ASN A 174 13.73 0.34 0.22
N ILE A 175 14.89 0.53 -0.44
CA ILE A 175 15.55 -0.51 -1.25
C ILE A 175 15.94 -1.71 -0.37
N SER A 176 16.53 -1.46 0.80
CA SER A 176 16.91 -2.53 1.73
C SER A 176 15.69 -3.32 2.22
N SER A 177 14.56 -2.65 2.51
CA SER A 177 13.33 -3.33 2.92
C SER A 177 12.79 -4.27 1.86
N VAL A 178 12.83 -3.88 0.58
CA VAL A 178 12.40 -4.72 -0.53
C VAL A 178 13.39 -5.85 -0.78
N ALA A 179 14.69 -5.60 -0.70
CA ALA A 179 15.71 -6.64 -0.82
C ALA A 179 15.53 -7.72 0.26
N ILE A 180 15.36 -7.33 1.52
CA ILE A 180 15.11 -8.25 2.63
C ILE A 180 13.81 -9.03 2.40
N PHE A 181 12.73 -8.34 1.98
CA PHE A 181 11.46 -8.99 1.67
C PHE A 181 11.61 -10.05 0.56
N LEU A 182 12.36 -9.75 -0.51
CA LEU A 182 12.60 -10.68 -1.62
C LEU A 182 13.41 -11.90 -1.17
N VAL A 183 14.43 -11.69 -0.33
CA VAL A 183 15.24 -12.78 0.25
C VAL A 183 14.35 -13.70 1.11
N VAL A 184 13.54 -13.14 2.02
CA VAL A 184 12.63 -13.93 2.85
C VAL A 184 11.57 -14.64 2.02
N PHE A 185 11.05 -13.98 0.98
CA PHE A 185 10.12 -14.61 0.05
C PHE A 185 10.75 -15.78 -0.71
N PHE A 186 12.02 -15.65 -1.11
CA PHE A 186 12.77 -16.73 -1.75
C PHE A 186 12.98 -17.91 -0.80
N ILE A 187 13.41 -17.65 0.44
CA ILE A 187 13.57 -18.68 1.48
C ILE A 187 12.24 -19.39 1.75
N ALA A 188 11.14 -18.64 1.91
CA ALA A 188 9.80 -19.22 2.10
C ALA A 188 9.39 -20.13 0.94
N SER A 189 9.70 -19.70 -0.29
CA SER A 189 9.41 -20.47 -1.51
C SER A 189 10.25 -21.74 -1.61
N TYR A 190 11.51 -21.69 -1.17
CA TYR A 190 12.40 -22.85 -1.10
C TYR A 190 11.93 -23.85 -0.05
N ASN A 191 11.66 -23.39 1.18
CA ASN A 191 11.15 -24.22 2.27
C ASN A 191 9.85 -24.93 1.86
N LYS A 192 8.96 -24.26 1.12
CA LYS A 192 7.74 -24.89 0.58
C LYS A 192 8.05 -26.11 -0.31
N ARG A 193 9.08 -26.03 -1.15
CA ARG A 193 9.48 -27.16 -2.02
C ARG A 193 10.00 -28.32 -1.18
N GLN A 194 10.82 -28.03 -0.18
CA GLN A 194 11.34 -29.03 0.75
C GLN A 194 10.20 -29.72 1.55
N PHE A 195 9.26 -28.95 2.09
CA PHE A 195 8.10 -29.49 2.82
C PHE A 195 7.16 -30.34 1.97
N ARG A 196 7.17 -30.21 0.64
CA ARG A 196 6.43 -31.12 -0.25
C ARG A 196 7.11 -32.48 -0.39
N ALA A 197 8.43 -32.54 -0.23
CA ALA A 197 9.20 -33.78 -0.29
C ALA A 197 9.22 -34.51 1.06
N SER A 198 9.08 -33.79 2.18
CA SER A 198 9.08 -34.36 3.53
C SER A 198 7.69 -34.87 3.97
N THR A 199 7.71 -36.01 4.67
CA THR A 199 6.68 -36.96 5.12
C THR A 199 5.21 -36.47 5.27
N PRO A 200 4.18 -37.31 4.95
CA PRO A 200 2.75 -36.94 4.96
C PRO A 200 2.14 -36.55 6.32
N ASP A 201 2.72 -36.98 7.44
CA ASP A 201 2.01 -37.08 8.71
C ASP A 201 1.97 -35.81 9.58
N HIS A 202 2.53 -34.69 9.12
CA HIS A 202 2.49 -33.43 9.88
C HIS A 202 1.59 -32.35 9.25
N GLN A 203 0.39 -32.28 9.84
CA GLN A 203 -0.54 -31.16 10.02
C GLN A 203 -0.90 -30.37 8.76
N LEU A 204 -1.99 -30.79 8.11
CA LEU A 204 -2.71 -30.07 7.03
C LEU A 204 -2.86 -28.56 7.32
N THR A 205 -3.08 -28.19 8.58
CA THR A 205 -3.17 -26.80 9.07
C THR A 205 -1.91 -25.99 8.77
N LYS A 206 -0.71 -26.52 9.09
CA LYS A 206 0.57 -25.85 8.82
C LYS A 206 0.80 -25.64 7.33
N ARG A 207 0.46 -26.64 6.51
CA ARG A 207 0.57 -26.54 5.04
C ARG A 207 -0.38 -25.48 4.48
N PHE A 208 -1.60 -25.40 5.00
CA PHE A 208 -2.57 -24.38 4.62
C PHE A 208 -2.05 -22.97 4.93
N GLN A 209 -1.55 -22.74 6.14
CA GLN A 209 -1.01 -21.44 6.58
C GLN A 209 0.18 -20.98 5.75
N ILE A 210 1.15 -21.86 5.52
CA ILE A 210 2.33 -21.54 4.69
C ILE A 210 1.87 -21.22 3.26
N SER A 211 0.90 -21.97 2.73
CA SER A 211 0.35 -21.72 1.40
C SER A 211 -0.35 -20.36 1.30
N GLU A 212 -1.08 -19.97 2.35
CA GLU A 212 -1.75 -18.67 2.45
C GLU A 212 -0.74 -17.52 2.56
N ASN A 213 0.25 -17.62 3.44
CA ASN A 213 1.32 -16.63 3.58
C ASN A 213 2.11 -16.43 2.29
N ILE A 214 2.40 -17.50 1.54
CA ILE A 214 3.07 -17.41 0.24
C ILE A 214 2.15 -16.78 -0.82
N ARG A 215 0.83 -17.01 -0.75
CA ARG A 215 -0.13 -16.36 -1.66
C ARG A 215 -0.19 -14.86 -1.41
N THR A 216 -0.31 -14.43 -0.17
CA THR A 216 -0.33 -13.01 0.19
C THR A 216 1.00 -12.34 -0.09
N ALA A 217 2.14 -12.99 0.20
CA ALA A 217 3.46 -12.47 -0.14
C ALA A 217 3.66 -12.29 -1.66
N ARG A 218 3.11 -13.17 -2.50
CA ARG A 218 3.15 -12.99 -3.98
C ARG A 218 2.40 -11.75 -4.46
N GLN A 219 1.31 -11.38 -3.80
CA GLN A 219 0.55 -10.16 -4.10
C GLN A 219 1.35 -8.95 -3.66
N LEU A 220 1.81 -8.96 -2.41
CA LEU A 220 2.60 -7.89 -1.83
C LEU A 220 3.89 -7.64 -2.63
N ARG A 221 4.54 -8.68 -3.16
CA ARG A 221 5.71 -8.54 -4.03
C ARG A 221 5.48 -7.61 -5.21
N LYS A 222 4.32 -7.70 -5.87
CA LYS A 222 3.99 -6.81 -7.00
C LYS A 222 3.81 -5.37 -6.55
N LEU A 223 3.18 -5.17 -5.39
CA LEU A 223 3.07 -3.85 -4.76
C LEU A 223 4.44 -3.29 -4.39
N MET A 224 5.30 -4.06 -3.74
CA MET A 224 6.66 -3.64 -3.34
C MET A 224 7.50 -3.22 -4.54
N ILE A 225 7.46 -3.99 -5.64
CA ILE A 225 8.19 -3.65 -6.88
C ILE A 225 7.66 -2.34 -7.47
N ALA A 226 6.33 -2.19 -7.57
CA ALA A 226 5.74 -0.94 -8.03
C ALA A 226 6.12 0.25 -7.14
N ASN A 227 6.14 0.04 -5.81
CA ASN A 227 6.56 1.06 -4.85
C ASN A 227 8.01 1.48 -5.05
N VAL A 228 8.95 0.53 -5.23
CA VAL A 228 10.36 0.85 -5.49
C VAL A 228 10.53 1.64 -6.78
N ILE A 229 9.81 1.28 -7.84
CA ILE A 229 9.88 2.01 -9.12
C ILE A 229 9.41 3.45 -8.92
N ILE A 230 8.24 3.63 -8.29
CA ILE A 230 7.67 4.96 -8.03
C ILE A 230 8.58 5.77 -7.10
N ASN A 231 9.09 5.19 -6.03
CA ASN A 231 9.96 5.89 -5.08
C ASN A 231 11.33 6.22 -5.67
N SER A 232 11.88 5.35 -6.53
CA SER A 232 13.12 5.66 -7.25
C SER A 232 12.92 6.86 -8.17
N TYR A 233 11.78 6.92 -8.86
CA TYR A 233 11.41 8.07 -9.68
C TYR A 233 11.24 9.34 -8.84
N ILE A 234 10.48 9.27 -7.73
CA ILE A 234 10.30 10.38 -6.79
C ILE A 234 11.66 10.87 -6.27
N PHE A 235 12.53 9.96 -5.85
CA PHE A 235 13.86 10.28 -5.37
C PHE A 235 14.69 11.01 -6.44
N ILE A 236 14.78 10.46 -7.66
CA ILE A 236 15.57 11.07 -8.74
C ILE A 236 15.04 12.48 -9.04
N THR A 237 13.73 12.65 -9.08
CA THR A 237 13.10 13.96 -9.31
C THR A 237 13.42 14.93 -8.18
N LEU A 238 13.19 14.56 -6.92
CA LEU A 238 13.47 15.44 -5.77
C LEU A 238 14.97 15.75 -5.65
N TYR A 239 15.84 14.78 -5.92
CA TYR A 239 17.28 14.98 -5.97
C TYR A 239 17.67 15.96 -7.09
N PHE A 240 17.15 15.79 -8.29
CA PHE A 240 17.37 16.72 -9.41
C PHE A 240 16.86 18.14 -9.08
N LEU A 241 15.68 18.26 -8.48
CA LEU A 241 15.11 19.55 -8.06
C LEU A 241 15.98 20.20 -6.97
N SER A 242 16.49 19.42 -6.02
CA SER A 242 17.37 19.92 -4.96
C SER A 242 18.72 20.44 -5.48
N LEU A 243 19.23 19.85 -6.56
CA LEU A 243 20.48 20.30 -7.21
C LEU A 243 20.25 21.50 -8.15
N SER A 244 19.02 21.70 -8.61
CA SER A 244 18.68 22.77 -9.54
C SER A 244 18.63 24.12 -8.81
N ARG A 245 19.66 24.95 -9.04
CA ARG A 245 19.76 26.31 -8.48
C ARG A 245 18.89 27.35 -9.19
N ILE A 246 18.58 27.10 -10.46
CA ILE A 246 17.84 28.01 -11.32
C ILE A 246 16.51 27.37 -11.66
N ARG A 247 15.42 28.10 -11.42
CA ARG A 247 14.08 27.68 -11.83
C ARG A 247 13.94 27.89 -13.34
N ASN A 248 13.78 26.80 -14.07
CA ASN A 248 13.62 26.78 -15.52
C ASN A 248 12.37 25.99 -15.91
N PHE A 249 11.98 26.06 -17.18
CA PHE A 249 10.87 25.25 -17.72
C PHE A 249 11.00 23.76 -17.37
N TYR A 250 12.22 23.19 -17.44
CA TYR A 250 12.46 21.79 -17.10
C TYR A 250 12.16 21.44 -15.64
N THR A 251 12.50 22.32 -14.69
CA THR A 251 12.23 22.07 -13.26
C THR A 251 10.73 22.14 -12.98
N ASP A 252 10.01 23.04 -13.64
CA ASP A 252 8.55 23.12 -13.53
C ASP A 252 7.88 21.88 -14.13
N LEU A 253 8.31 21.44 -15.33
CA LEU A 253 7.80 20.22 -15.98
C LEU A 253 8.05 18.97 -15.12
N ILE A 254 9.26 18.82 -14.59
CA ILE A 254 9.63 17.70 -13.72
C ILE A 254 8.81 17.71 -12.43
N THR A 255 8.58 18.89 -11.84
CA THR A 255 7.72 19.03 -10.66
C THR A 255 6.29 18.59 -10.96
N SER A 256 5.70 19.06 -12.07
CA SER A 256 4.36 18.64 -12.49
C SER A 256 4.27 17.14 -12.75
N CYS A 257 5.25 16.53 -13.42
CA CYS A 257 5.29 15.08 -13.63
C CYS A 257 5.41 14.31 -12.30
N TYR A 258 6.18 14.82 -11.34
CA TYR A 258 6.29 14.24 -10.01
C TYR A 258 4.94 14.24 -9.28
N GLU A 259 4.27 15.39 -9.23
CA GLU A 259 2.96 15.53 -8.59
C GLU A 259 1.93 14.59 -9.23
N PHE A 260 1.91 14.53 -10.57
CA PHE A 260 1.06 13.60 -11.30
C PHE A 260 1.35 12.11 -10.99
N VAL A 261 2.62 11.71 -10.91
CA VAL A 261 2.99 10.33 -10.56
C VAL A 261 2.56 9.98 -9.13
N VAL A 262 2.67 10.92 -8.20
CA VAL A 262 2.19 10.77 -6.82
C VAL A 262 0.67 10.55 -6.81
N SER A 263 -0.11 11.39 -7.50
CA SER A 263 -1.57 11.22 -7.62
C SER A 263 -1.93 9.90 -8.31
N LEU A 264 -1.22 9.54 -9.38
CA LEU A 264 -1.42 8.27 -10.09
C LEU A 264 -1.17 7.06 -9.17
N SER A 265 -0.17 7.13 -8.29
CA SER A 265 0.15 6.06 -7.34
C SER A 265 -1.02 5.76 -6.39
N CYS A 266 -1.80 6.77 -6.02
CA CYS A 266 -2.96 6.63 -5.13
C CYS A 266 -4.10 5.83 -5.76
N VAL A 267 -4.19 5.82 -7.10
CA VAL A 267 -5.12 4.95 -7.85
C VAL A 267 -4.47 3.60 -8.15
N LEU A 268 -3.20 3.61 -8.55
CA LEU A 268 -2.51 2.42 -9.03
C LEU A 268 -2.34 1.35 -7.93
N PHE A 269 -1.95 1.73 -6.71
CA PHE A 269 -1.70 0.76 -5.64
C PHE A 269 -2.92 -0.06 -5.20
N PRO A 270 -4.06 0.55 -4.85
CA PRO A 270 -5.26 -0.22 -4.54
C PRO A 270 -5.75 -1.06 -5.75
N VAL A 271 -5.60 -0.57 -6.98
CA VAL A 271 -5.87 -1.36 -8.20
C VAL A 271 -4.96 -2.59 -8.24
N ILE A 272 -3.64 -2.44 -8.05
CA ILE A 272 -2.71 -3.57 -7.99
C ILE A 272 -3.12 -4.56 -6.89
N LEU A 273 -3.46 -4.08 -5.69
CA LEU A 273 -3.89 -4.95 -4.59
C LEU A 273 -5.16 -5.74 -4.90
N ILE A 274 -6.17 -5.10 -5.51
CA ILE A 274 -7.42 -5.73 -5.92
C ILE A 274 -7.17 -6.76 -7.03
N TRP A 275 -6.46 -6.39 -8.09
CA TRP A 275 -6.28 -7.22 -9.27
C TRP A 275 -5.36 -8.41 -9.04
N THR A 276 -4.38 -8.26 -8.15
CA THR A 276 -3.45 -9.35 -7.83
C THR A 276 -4.06 -10.37 -6.88
N HIS A 277 -5.11 -10.02 -6.13
CA HIS A 277 -5.80 -10.94 -5.24
C HIS A 277 -7.02 -11.61 -5.89
N PRO A 278 -7.01 -12.94 -6.14
CA PRO A 278 -8.09 -13.61 -6.89
C PRO A 278 -9.46 -13.45 -6.24
N ARG A 279 -9.57 -13.59 -4.91
CA ARG A 279 -10.85 -13.38 -4.19
C ARG A 279 -11.35 -11.94 -4.22
N LEU A 280 -10.46 -10.95 -4.10
CA LEU A 280 -10.85 -9.53 -4.19
C LEU A 280 -11.29 -9.20 -5.61
N LYS A 281 -10.49 -9.58 -6.62
CA LYS A 281 -10.85 -9.46 -8.03
C LYS A 281 -12.23 -10.07 -8.30
N HIS A 282 -12.48 -11.31 -7.89
CA HIS A 282 -13.78 -11.94 -8.12
C HIS A 282 -14.92 -11.19 -7.42
N THR A 283 -14.71 -10.73 -6.18
CA THR A 283 -15.68 -9.91 -5.45
C THR A 283 -16.02 -8.61 -6.20
N VAL A 284 -14.99 -7.91 -6.69
CA VAL A 284 -15.16 -6.68 -7.46
C VAL A 284 -15.93 -6.95 -8.76
N TRP A 285 -15.57 -8.00 -9.49
CA TRP A 285 -16.32 -8.44 -10.67
C TRP A 285 -17.78 -8.77 -10.36
N LYS A 286 -18.06 -9.43 -9.22
CA LYS A 286 -19.44 -9.72 -8.76
C LYS A 286 -20.23 -8.43 -8.47
N HIS A 287 -19.59 -7.42 -7.88
CA HIS A 287 -20.23 -6.11 -7.65
C HIS A 287 -20.50 -5.37 -8.97
N PHE A 288 -19.54 -5.34 -9.90
CA PHE A 288 -19.72 -4.71 -11.21
C PHE A 288 -20.79 -5.41 -12.06
N ALA A 289 -20.81 -6.75 -12.08
CA ALA A 289 -21.84 -7.51 -12.79
C ALA A 289 -23.25 -7.23 -12.25
N ARG A 290 -23.40 -7.02 -10.93
CA ARG A 290 -24.68 -6.64 -10.31
C ARG A 290 -25.12 -5.22 -10.68
N LEU A 291 -24.19 -4.29 -10.87
CA LEU A 291 -24.50 -2.93 -11.31
C LEU A 291 -24.92 -2.90 -12.79
N GLY A 292 -24.32 -3.74 -13.64
CA GLY A 292 -24.63 -3.81 -15.07
C GLY A 292 -25.85 -4.66 -15.44
N CYS A 293 -26.12 -5.74 -14.70
CA CYS A 293 -27.18 -6.69 -15.00
C CYS A 293 -28.25 -6.72 -13.90
N ARG A 294 -29.27 -5.85 -14.04
CA ARG A 294 -30.29 -5.58 -13.01
C ARG A 294 -31.18 -6.78 -12.60
N ASN A 295 -31.07 -7.96 -13.21
CA ASN A 295 -31.87 -9.13 -12.84
C ASN A 295 -31.25 -10.48 -13.22
N VAL A 296 -29.92 -10.62 -13.22
CA VAL A 296 -29.37 -11.98 -13.26
C VAL A 296 -29.54 -12.54 -11.86
N LYS A 297 -30.62 -13.31 -11.64
CA LYS A 297 -30.68 -14.31 -10.57
C LYS A 297 -29.50 -15.23 -10.80
N ILE A 298 -28.34 -14.87 -10.26
CA ILE A 298 -27.26 -15.80 -10.01
C ILE A 298 -27.87 -16.75 -8.99
N GLN A 299 -28.53 -17.81 -9.49
CA GLN A 299 -28.77 -19.00 -8.71
C GLN A 299 -27.46 -19.26 -8.00
N ALA A 300 -27.52 -19.39 -6.68
CA ALA A 300 -26.39 -19.73 -5.86
C ALA A 300 -25.92 -21.14 -6.24
N THR A 301 -25.26 -21.26 -7.40
CA THR A 301 -24.29 -22.30 -7.71
C THR A 301 -23.02 -21.96 -6.91
N GLU A 302 -23.22 -21.69 -5.62
CA GLU A 302 -22.24 -21.43 -4.58
C GLU A 302 -22.21 -22.64 -3.64
N GLN A 303 -22.51 -23.84 -4.18
CA GLN A 303 -21.52 -24.89 -4.00
C GLN A 303 -20.29 -24.45 -4.80
N GLU A 304 -19.50 -23.54 -4.22
CA GLU A 304 -18.06 -23.57 -4.47
C GLU A 304 -17.71 -25.04 -4.25
N LEU A 305 -17.46 -25.78 -5.33
CA LEU A 305 -16.79 -27.06 -5.24
C LEU A 305 -15.55 -26.73 -4.43
N THR A 306 -15.59 -27.03 -3.13
CA THR A 306 -14.41 -27.03 -2.28
C THR A 306 -13.38 -27.74 -3.12
N GLN A 307 -12.28 -27.10 -3.47
CA GLN A 307 -11.22 -27.77 -4.21
C GLN A 307 -10.25 -28.26 -3.15
N THR A 308 -9.83 -29.51 -3.28
CA THR A 308 -8.71 -30.02 -2.48
C THR A 308 -7.46 -29.16 -2.74
N ILE A 309 -6.46 -29.28 -1.87
CA ILE A 309 -5.15 -28.61 -2.03
C ILE A 309 -4.49 -28.91 -3.40
N ASN A 310 -4.91 -29.98 -4.08
CA ASN A 310 -4.42 -30.39 -5.40
C ASN A 310 -5.28 -29.85 -6.56
N ASN A 311 -6.14 -28.86 -6.35
CA ASN A 311 -7.11 -28.33 -7.32
C ASN A 311 -8.10 -29.38 -7.85
N LEU A 312 -8.19 -30.56 -7.22
CA LEU A 312 -9.23 -31.53 -7.57
C LEU A 312 -10.54 -31.07 -6.95
N PRO A 313 -11.68 -31.17 -7.65
CA PRO A 313 -12.98 -30.93 -7.07
C PRO A 313 -13.13 -31.86 -5.85
N LEU A 314 -13.23 -31.28 -4.67
CA LEU A 314 -13.61 -31.97 -3.44
C LEU A 314 -15.10 -32.22 -3.64
N ILE A 315 -15.40 -33.38 -4.21
CA ILE A 315 -16.74 -33.93 -4.25
C ILE A 315 -17.11 -34.13 -2.79
N VAL A 316 -17.74 -33.11 -2.20
CA VAL A 316 -18.52 -33.26 -0.98
C VAL A 316 -19.65 -34.16 -1.42
N ARG A 317 -19.43 -35.48 -1.36
CA ARG A 317 -20.51 -36.46 -1.45
C ARG A 317 -21.58 -35.94 -0.50
N GLN A 318 -22.85 -35.98 -0.90
CA GLN A 318 -23.94 -35.53 -0.01
C GLN A 318 -23.89 -36.25 1.35
N ASP A 319 -23.24 -37.43 1.40
CA ASP A 319 -22.93 -38.19 2.61
C ASP A 319 -21.82 -37.59 3.50
N ALA A 320 -21.05 -36.61 3.06
CA ALA A 320 -19.93 -36.06 3.82
C ALA A 320 -20.39 -35.23 5.04
N ALA A 321 -21.56 -34.58 4.93
CA ALA A 321 -22.21 -33.96 6.11
C ALA A 321 -22.61 -35.05 7.12
N LYS A 322 -23.15 -36.16 6.61
CA LYS A 322 -23.55 -37.33 7.39
C LYS A 322 -22.35 -38.05 8.02
N GLN A 323 -21.23 -38.16 7.30
CA GLN A 323 -19.97 -38.72 7.80
C GLN A 323 -19.30 -37.81 8.81
N LYS A 324 -19.41 -36.48 8.64
CA LYS A 324 -18.94 -35.52 9.63
C LYS A 324 -19.75 -35.66 10.92
N GLU A 325 -21.08 -35.72 10.85
CA GLU A 325 -21.94 -36.01 12.00
C GLU A 325 -21.59 -37.36 12.64
N LEU A 326 -21.48 -38.43 11.86
CA LEU A 326 -21.09 -39.77 12.34
C LEU A 326 -19.73 -39.76 13.06
N TYR A 327 -18.75 -39.05 12.52
CA TYR A 327 -17.42 -38.94 13.11
C TYR A 327 -17.44 -38.18 14.44
N PHE A 328 -18.19 -37.07 14.53
CA PHE A 328 -18.33 -36.33 15.79
C PHE A 328 -19.16 -37.10 16.82
N ASP A 329 -20.16 -37.87 16.39
CA ASP A 329 -20.95 -38.78 17.23
C ASP A 329 -20.08 -39.92 17.79
N GLU A 330 -19.24 -40.55 16.97
CA GLU A 330 -18.29 -41.58 17.42
C GLU A 330 -17.26 -41.01 18.39
N LEU A 331 -16.76 -39.80 18.11
CA LEU A 331 -15.85 -39.10 19.02
C LEU A 331 -16.54 -38.82 20.35
N GLN A 332 -17.76 -38.29 20.36
CA GLN A 332 -18.51 -38.03 21.58
C GLN A 332 -18.76 -39.31 22.38
N LYS A 333 -19.07 -40.43 21.71
CA LYS A 333 -19.25 -41.75 22.35
C LYS A 333 -17.96 -42.30 22.93
N SER A 334 -16.80 -42.06 22.31
CA SER A 334 -15.51 -42.52 22.82
C SER A 334 -15.00 -41.76 24.05
N TRP A 335 -15.64 -40.63 24.39
CA TRP A 335 -15.29 -39.78 25.54
C TRP A 335 -16.21 -40.01 26.76
N GLN A 336 -17.25 -40.84 26.61
CA GLN A 336 -18.09 -41.33 27.70
C GLN A 336 -17.66 -42.73 28.09
#